data_AF-A0A1X2L8F2-F1
#
_entry.id   AF-A0A1X2L8F2-F1
#
_cell.length_a   1.000
_cell.length_b   1.000
_cell.length_c   1.000
_cell.angle_alpha   90.00
_cell.angle_beta   90.00
_cell.angle_gamma   90.00
#
_symmetry.space_group_name_H-M   'P 1'
#
loop_
_entity.id
_entity.type
_entity.pdbx_description
1 polymer ?
#
loop_
_entity_poly.entity_id
_entity_poly.type
_entity_poly.pdbx_seq_one_letter_code
_entity_poly.pdbx_strand_id
1 'polypeptide(L)' 'MHRGFGQQREEACFQLERQRAIVNRLDAFERDDSRGGEEDVILAKHRNGPTKTVTVADELHLLRFTNMAR' A
#
# COMPACT_ATOMS: atom_id res chain seq x y z
N MET A 1 -15.81 -30.42 -14.55
CA MET A 1 -15.78 -28.96 -14.29
C MET A 1 -16.08 -28.67 -12.81
N HIS A 2 -15.21 -28.95 -11.85
CA HIS A 2 -15.42 -28.57 -10.42
C HIS A 2 -14.04 -28.31 -9.78
N ARG A 3 -13.49 -27.12 -10.01
CA ARG A 3 -12.37 -26.54 -9.24
C ARG A 3 -12.78 -25.10 -8.96
N GLY A 4 -13.05 -24.72 -7.72
CA GLY A 4 -13.43 -23.33 -7.43
C GLY A 4 -13.66 -22.97 -5.96
N PHE A 5 -14.39 -23.78 -5.19
CA PHE A 5 -14.81 -23.36 -3.84
C PHE A 5 -13.77 -23.57 -2.73
N GLY A 6 -12.88 -24.57 -2.85
CA GLY A 6 -11.85 -24.84 -1.82
C GLY A 6 -10.74 -23.79 -1.79
N GLN A 7 -10.25 -23.39 -2.96
CA GLN A 7 -9.13 -22.47 -3.12
C GLN A 7 -9.44 -21.06 -2.57
N GLN A 8 -10.66 -20.54 -2.79
CA GLN A 8 -11.05 -19.21 -2.31
C GLN A 8 -11.14 -19.12 -0.78
N ARG A 9 -11.46 -20.23 -0.09
CA ARG A 9 -11.53 -20.25 1.39
C ARG A 9 -10.12 -20.21 2.02
N GLU A 10 -9.17 -20.91 1.40
CA GLU A 10 -7.77 -20.88 1.84
C GLU A 10 -7.13 -19.52 1.59
N GLU A 11 -7.35 -18.93 0.42
CA GLU A 11 -6.91 -17.56 0.11
C GLU A 11 -7.50 -16.54 1.10
N ALA A 12 -8.79 -16.64 1.42
CA ALA A 12 -9.44 -15.75 2.39
C ALA A 12 -8.83 -15.86 3.80
N CYS A 13 -8.56 -17.07 4.29
CA CYS A 13 -7.91 -17.29 5.58
C CYS A 13 -6.52 -16.64 5.63
N PHE A 14 -5.77 -16.76 4.55
CA PHE A 14 -4.44 -16.17 4.44
C PHE A 14 -4.46 -14.63 4.41
N GLN A 15 -5.49 -14.03 3.81
CA GLN A 15 -5.71 -12.57 3.88
C GLN A 15 -6.01 -12.10 5.31
N LEU A 16 -6.61 -12.95 6.15
CA LEU A 16 -6.87 -12.64 7.56
C LEU A 16 -5.58 -12.56 8.39
N GLU A 17 -4.57 -13.36 8.07
CA GLU A 17 -3.33 -13.48 8.85
C GLU A 17 -2.20 -12.53 8.43
N ARG A 18 -2.43 -11.61 7.49
CA ARG A 18 -1.38 -10.71 6.98
C ARG A 18 -1.59 -9.24 7.36
N GLN A 19 -0.48 -8.53 7.53
CA GLN A 19 -0.46 -7.06 7.55
C GLN A 19 -0.64 -6.58 6.11
N ARG A 20 -1.28 -5.43 5.92
CA ARG A 20 -1.53 -4.89 4.57
C ARG A 20 -1.15 -3.42 4.53
N ALA A 21 -0.23 -3.10 3.63
CA ALA A 21 0.08 -1.75 3.21
C ALA A 21 -0.39 -1.54 1.77
N ILE A 22 -0.84 -0.35 1.45
CA ILE A 22 -1.22 0.09 0.10
C ILE A 22 -0.44 1.37 -0.18
N VAL A 23 0.12 1.50 -1.38
CA VAL A 23 0.81 2.71 -1.83
C VAL A 23 -0.14 3.45 -2.77
N ASN A 24 -0.33 4.75 -2.50
CA ASN A 24 -1.12 5.62 -3.35
C ASN A 24 -0.23 6.72 -3.93
N ARG A 25 0.02 6.60 -5.24
CA ARG A 25 0.74 7.57 -6.05
C ARG A 25 -0.19 8.66 -6.52
N LEU A 26 0.12 9.89 -6.11
CA LEU A 26 -0.74 11.05 -6.35
C LEU A 26 -0.59 11.54 -7.80
N ASP A 27 0.64 11.52 -8.32
CA ASP A 27 0.93 11.90 -9.71
C ASP A 27 0.69 10.77 -10.74
N ALA A 28 0.17 9.61 -10.32
CA ALA A 28 -0.07 8.47 -11.22
C ALA A 28 -1.13 8.76 -12.27
N PHE A 29 -2.11 9.61 -11.93
CA PHE A 29 -3.23 9.95 -12.78
C PHE A 29 -3.16 11.40 -13.30
N GLU A 30 -2.60 12.32 -12.52
CA GLU A 30 -2.39 13.72 -12.89
C GLU A 30 -0.89 14.05 -12.80
N ARG A 31 -0.23 14.16 -13.97
CA ARG A 31 1.22 14.32 -14.04
C ARG A 31 1.74 15.59 -13.36
N ASP A 32 0.92 16.64 -13.32
CA ASP A 32 1.28 17.95 -12.76
C ASP A 32 0.69 18.15 -11.35
N ASP A 33 0.43 17.05 -10.62
CA ASP A 33 -0.02 17.12 -9.23
C ASP A 33 0.97 17.95 -8.39
N SER A 34 0.42 18.86 -7.60
CA SER A 34 1.16 19.70 -6.65
C SER A 34 2.05 18.91 -5.68
N ARG A 35 1.77 17.62 -5.47
CA ARG A 35 2.49 16.68 -4.61
C ARG A 35 3.31 15.67 -5.43
N GLY A 36 3.70 16.01 -6.66
CA GLY A 36 4.59 15.20 -7.47
C GLY A 36 5.90 14.89 -6.73
N GLY A 37 6.28 13.61 -6.68
CA GLY A 37 7.40 13.13 -5.86
C GLY A 37 7.02 12.78 -4.40
N GLU A 38 5.74 12.85 -4.02
CA GLU A 38 5.22 12.35 -2.74
C GLU A 38 4.25 11.19 -2.93
N GLU A 39 4.24 10.30 -1.94
CA GLU A 39 3.47 9.06 -1.95
C GLU A 39 2.83 8.82 -0.59
N ASP A 40 1.58 8.35 -0.58
CA ASP A 40 0.90 7.99 0.66
C ASP A 40 0.97 6.47 0.87
N VAL A 41 1.68 6.05 1.93
CA VAL A 41 1.71 4.66 2.37
C VAL A 41 0.64 4.45 3.44
N ILE A 42 -0.39 3.69 3.08
CA ILE A 42 -1.56 3.44 3.93
C ILE A 42 -1.39 2.06 4.59
N LEU A 43 -1.20 2.04 5.91
CA LEU A 43 -1.26 0.82 6.70
C LEU A 43 -2.74 0.42 6.87
N ALA A 44 -3.31 -0.19 5.84
CA ALA A 44 -4.73 -0.53 5.76
C ALA A 44 -5.15 -1.64 6.76
N LYS A 45 -4.20 -2.49 7.18
CA LYS A 45 -4.46 -3.51 8.20
C LYS A 45 -3.26 -3.67 9.12
N HIS A 46 -3.48 -3.35 10.40
CA HIS A 46 -2.52 -3.56 11.47
C HIS A 46 -3.12 -4.37 12.62
N ARG A 47 -2.58 -5.57 12.90
CA ARG A 47 -3.12 -6.43 13.97
C ARG A 47 -2.73 -5.99 15.38
N ASN A 48 -1.62 -5.25 15.52
CA ASN A 48 -1.01 -4.94 16.82
C ASN A 48 -0.99 -3.44 17.10
N GLY A 49 -1.86 -2.66 16.45
CA GLY A 49 -1.89 -1.22 16.63
C GLY A 49 -2.81 -0.50 15.64
N PRO A 50 -2.78 0.85 15.65
CA PRO A 50 -3.63 1.65 14.77
C PRO A 50 -3.19 1.56 13.30
N THR A 51 -4.16 1.72 12.41
CA THR A 51 -3.90 2.03 11.01
C THR A 51 -3.48 3.49 10.89
N LYS A 52 -2.64 3.80 9.91
CA LYS A 52 -2.16 5.16 9.67
C LYS A 52 -1.77 5.33 8.20
N THR A 53 -1.93 6.54 7.70
CA THR A 53 -1.31 6.98 6.45
C THR A 53 -0.03 7.73 6.77
N VAL A 54 1.05 7.36 6.11
CA VAL A 54 2.35 8.04 6.21
C VAL A 54 2.70 8.55 4.83
N THR A 55 2.86 9.86 4.71
CA THR A 55 3.38 10.49 3.51
C THR A 55 4.89 10.32 3.48
N VAL A 56 5.42 9.91 2.33
CA VAL A 56 6.85 9.71 2.06
C VAL A 56 7.22 10.44 0.79
N ALA A 57 8.49 10.82 0.64
CA ALA A 57 9.02 11.27 -0.63
C ALA A 57 9.43 10.05 -1.47
N ASP A 58 9.21 10.11 -2.77
CA ASP A 58 9.56 9.06 -3.70
C ASP A 58 10.85 9.38 -4.47
N GLU A 59 11.66 8.35 -4.66
CA GLU A 59 12.79 8.39 -5.57
C GLU A 59 12.68 7.14 -6.44
N LEU A 60 11.63 7.10 -7.27
CA LEU A 60 11.24 5.90 -8.01
C LEU A 60 12.31 5.43 -9.00
N HIS A 61 13.15 6.34 -9.50
CA HIS A 61 14.31 6.01 -10.33
C HIS A 61 15.37 5.20 -9.56
N LEU A 62 15.38 5.28 -8.23
CA LEU A 62 16.20 4.47 -7.31
C LEU A 62 15.38 3.39 -6.61
N LEU A 63 14.11 3.19 -7.00
CA LEU A 63 13.19 2.22 -6.41
C LEU A 63 13.09 2.32 -4.87
N ARG A 64 13.14 3.54 -4.32
CA ARG A 64 13.07 3.77 -2.87
C ARG A 64 12.12 4.89 -2.48
N PHE A 65 11.75 4.88 -1.21
CA PHE A 65 11.06 5.97 -0.53
C PHE A 65 11.96 6.55 0.55
N THR A 66 11.87 7.86 0.76
CA THR A 66 12.60 8.57 1.81
C THR A 66 11.62 9.26 2.76
N ASN A 67 12.07 9.49 3.99
CA ASN A 67 11.24 10.14 4.99
C ASN A 67 11.03 11.61 4.60
N MET A 68 9.80 12.12 4.75
CA MET A 68 9.53 13.55 4.74
C MET A 68 10.22 14.14 5.97
N ALA A 69 11.43 14.68 5.79
CA ALA A 69 12.26 15.17 6.90
C ALA A 69 11.42 16.02 7.87
N ARG A 70 11.48 15.67 9.16
CA ARG A 70 10.80 16.42 10.23
C ARG A 70 11.76 17.41 10.86
#